data_AF-A0A3N0IYD3-F1
#
_entry.id   AF-A0A3N0IYD3-F1
#
_cell.length_a   1.000
_cell.length_b   1.000
_cell.length_c   1.000
_cell.angle_alpha   90.00
_cell.angle_beta   90.00
_cell.angle_gamma   90.00
#
_symmetry.space_group_name_H-M   'P 1'
#
loop_
_entity.id
_entity.type
_entity.pdbx_description
1 polymer ?
#
loop_
_entity_poly.entity_id
_entity_poly.type
_entity_poly.pdbx_seq_one_letter_code
_entity_poly.pdbx_strand_id
1 'polypeptide(L)'
;MSDFIPEFEDALAWLQESASYAYPALSVAMLLCYRLILTSACGRENFRRDVAFWAACFMGTIASWAIPNFAISVSVEWAFTTVLRIWIIVFAMRMMATPEVNQNRVTLATLGALLTVFIICETADSFITLSNAQAGLYPLRRVPMEILGNLYLLTGFLYLRYRRRLASKAAEADLISIVAQRYDLTKREQEMLRMMADGMSNREISEREYISIGTVKTHAHNTYKKLGITGRTELDGFLQNELENASRPSLR
;
A
#
# COMPACT_ATOMS: atom_id res chain seq x y z
N MET A 1 5.69 -6.01 49.59
CA MET A 1 6.64 -7.08 49.99
C MET A 1 5.88 -8.39 49.92
N SER A 2 5.84 -8.99 48.74
CA SER A 2 5.33 -10.35 48.53
C SER A 2 6.54 -11.16 48.10
N ASP A 3 6.96 -12.10 48.95
CA ASP A 3 8.06 -13.02 48.66
C ASP A 3 7.75 -13.78 47.38
N PHE A 4 8.54 -13.50 46.35
CA PHE A 4 8.41 -14.02 45.01
C PHE A 4 9.25 -15.31 44.94
N ILE A 5 8.69 -16.37 44.36
CA ILE A 5 9.32 -17.69 44.27
C ILE A 5 10.62 -17.55 43.43
N PRO A 6 11.80 -17.98 43.92
CA PRO A 6 13.09 -17.78 43.24
C PRO A 6 13.12 -18.32 41.80
N GLU A 7 12.44 -19.45 41.55
CA GLU A 7 12.32 -20.06 40.22
C GLU A 7 11.57 -19.16 39.22
N PHE A 8 10.68 -18.29 39.71
CA PHE A 8 9.99 -17.32 38.89
C PHE A 8 10.87 -16.11 38.59
N GLU A 9 11.80 -15.76 39.48
CA GLU A 9 12.76 -14.68 39.28
C GLU A 9 13.75 -15.02 38.16
N ASP A 10 14.26 -16.25 38.13
CA ASP A 10 15.12 -16.76 37.05
C ASP A 10 14.37 -16.87 35.71
N ALA A 11 13.11 -17.34 35.74
CA ALA A 11 12.27 -17.39 34.55
C ALA A 11 11.92 -15.99 34.02
N LEU A 12 11.70 -15.02 34.91
CA LEU A 12 11.44 -13.62 34.57
C LEU A 12 12.71 -12.93 34.04
N ALA A 13 13.87 -13.20 34.63
CA ALA A 13 15.17 -12.71 34.18
C ALA A 13 15.52 -13.29 32.80
N TRP A 14 15.31 -14.59 32.59
CA TRP A 14 15.47 -15.22 31.28
C TRP A 14 14.48 -14.68 30.25
N LEU A 15 13.21 -14.46 30.63
CA LEU A 15 12.23 -13.79 29.75
C LEU A 15 12.63 -12.37 29.41
N GLN A 16 13.17 -11.59 30.36
CA GLN A 16 13.68 -10.24 30.13
C GLN A 16 14.89 -10.26 29.19
N GLU A 17 15.86 -11.15 29.39
CA GLU A 17 17.02 -11.32 28.51
C GLU A 17 16.64 -11.84 27.11
N SER A 18 15.71 -12.79 27.02
CA SER A 18 15.24 -13.36 25.74
C SER A 18 14.36 -12.37 24.96
N ALA A 19 13.50 -11.65 25.66
CA ALA A 19 12.70 -10.55 25.11
C ALA A 19 13.59 -9.44 24.55
N SER A 20 14.74 -9.19 25.18
CA SER A 20 15.69 -8.13 24.78
C SER A 20 16.07 -8.19 23.30
N TYR A 21 16.04 -9.36 22.66
CA TYR A 21 16.39 -9.54 21.24
C TYR A 21 15.18 -9.76 20.31
N ALA A 22 14.09 -10.36 20.80
CA ALA A 22 12.90 -10.63 20.00
C ALA A 22 12.12 -9.34 19.63
N TYR A 23 12.00 -8.41 20.58
CA TYR A 23 11.35 -7.12 20.35
C TYR A 23 12.06 -6.24 19.31
N PRO A 24 13.39 -6.03 19.39
CA PRO A 24 14.10 -5.23 18.39
C PRO A 24 14.01 -5.82 16.99
N ALA A 25 14.11 -7.14 16.85
CA ALA A 25 13.92 -7.82 15.57
C ALA A 25 12.51 -7.58 14.99
N LEU A 26 11.49 -7.59 15.84
CA LEU A 26 10.11 -7.34 15.45
C LEU A 26 9.84 -5.86 15.11
N SER A 27 10.41 -4.91 15.85
CA SER A 27 10.39 -3.48 15.50
C SER A 27 11.05 -3.24 14.14
N VAL A 28 12.18 -3.88 13.86
CA VAL A 28 12.86 -3.84 12.55
C VAL A 28 11.99 -4.46 11.45
N ALA A 29 11.37 -5.62 11.70
CA ALA A 29 10.46 -6.24 10.74
C ALA A 29 9.26 -5.33 10.42
N MET A 30 8.71 -4.64 11.42
CA MET A 30 7.63 -3.69 11.24
C MET A 30 8.05 -2.44 10.48
N LEU A 31 9.23 -1.90 10.76
CA LEU A 31 9.82 -0.80 9.98
C LEU A 31 9.93 -1.17 8.50
N LEU A 32 10.36 -2.41 8.21
CA LEU A 32 10.46 -2.91 6.83
C LEU A 32 9.08 -3.09 6.18
N CYS A 33 8.08 -3.56 6.92
CA CYS A 33 6.68 -3.61 6.44
C CYS A 33 6.13 -2.22 6.11
N TYR A 34 6.35 -1.24 7.00
CA TYR A 34 6.02 0.17 6.74
C TYR A 34 6.63 0.63 5.42
N ARG A 35 7.93 0.37 5.22
CA ARG A 35 8.62 0.74 3.99
C ARG A 35 8.00 0.10 2.76
N LEU A 36 7.73 -1.21 2.77
CA LEU A 36 7.12 -1.91 1.64
C LEU A 36 5.78 -1.30 1.24
N ILE A 37 4.90 -1.05 2.22
CA ILE A 37 3.57 -0.47 1.98
C ILE A 37 3.71 0.95 1.41
N LEU A 38 4.54 1.79 2.02
CA LEU A 38 4.73 3.18 1.59
C LEU A 38 5.34 3.29 0.19
N THR A 39 6.30 2.42 -0.12
CA THR A 39 6.93 2.37 -1.44
C THR A 39 5.95 1.98 -2.54
N SER A 40 4.97 1.14 -2.20
CA SER A 40 3.92 0.74 -3.13
C SER A 40 2.82 1.80 -3.26
N ALA A 41 2.57 2.59 -2.21
CA ALA A 41 1.52 3.61 -2.15
C ALA A 41 1.93 4.96 -2.78
N CYS A 42 3.15 5.43 -2.47
CA CYS A 42 3.72 6.65 -3.04
C CYS A 42 4.23 6.39 -4.46
N GLY A 43 3.75 7.18 -5.43
CA GLY A 43 4.42 7.28 -6.73
C GLY A 43 5.87 7.74 -6.58
N ARG A 44 6.65 7.62 -7.67
CA ARG A 44 8.11 7.86 -7.67
C ARG A 44 8.56 9.28 -7.29
N GLU A 45 7.66 10.25 -7.21
CA GLU A 45 7.98 11.68 -7.15
C GLU A 45 8.81 12.13 -5.93
N ASN A 46 8.76 11.40 -4.80
CA ASN A 46 9.61 11.68 -3.63
C ASN A 46 10.39 10.46 -3.10
N PHE A 47 10.48 9.40 -3.92
CA PHE A 47 11.04 8.11 -3.51
C PHE A 47 12.40 8.23 -2.82
N ARG A 48 13.34 9.01 -3.38
CA ARG A 48 14.70 9.14 -2.81
C ARG A 48 14.73 9.81 -1.43
N ARG A 49 13.92 10.85 -1.22
CA ARG A 49 13.86 11.56 0.07
C ARG A 49 13.19 10.70 1.14
N ASP A 50 12.12 10.01 0.76
CA ASP A 50 11.40 9.11 1.66
C ASP A 50 12.26 7.89 2.05
N VAL A 51 13.05 7.35 1.11
CA VAL A 51 14.05 6.30 1.40
C VAL A 51 15.07 6.80 2.40
N ALA A 52 15.66 7.97 2.17
CA ALA A 52 16.72 8.50 3.01
C ALA A 52 16.23 8.79 4.44
N PHE A 53 15.03 9.38 4.58
CA PHE A 53 14.40 9.61 5.87
C PHE A 53 14.15 8.30 6.62
N TRP A 54 13.55 7.31 5.95
CA TRP A 54 13.28 6.01 6.57
C TRP A 54 14.58 5.29 6.96
N ALA A 55 15.60 5.31 6.10
CA ALA A 55 16.89 4.71 6.37
C ALA A 55 17.59 5.38 7.56
N ALA A 56 17.46 6.69 7.72
CA ALA A 56 18.00 7.41 8.88
C ALA A 56 17.30 6.99 10.19
N CYS A 57 15.96 6.91 10.20
CA CYS A 57 15.22 6.42 11.36
C CYS A 57 15.56 4.96 11.70
N PHE A 58 15.65 4.10 10.68
CA PHE A 58 15.99 2.70 10.83
C PHE A 58 17.40 2.50 11.41
N MET A 59 18.40 3.19 10.83
CA MET A 59 19.77 3.17 11.32
C MET A 59 19.88 3.74 12.73
N GLY A 60 19.11 4.80 13.05
CA GLY A 60 19.03 5.38 14.39
C GLY A 60 18.47 4.40 15.44
N THR A 61 17.42 3.65 15.09
CA THR A 61 16.84 2.61 15.94
C THR A 61 17.78 1.42 16.14
N ILE A 62 18.53 1.00 15.13
CA ILE A 62 19.52 -0.09 15.30
C ILE A 62 20.72 0.39 16.11
N ALA A 63 21.18 1.62 15.86
CA ALA A 63 22.32 2.20 16.56
C ALA A 63 22.03 2.41 18.05
N SER A 64 20.77 2.62 18.45
CA SER A 64 20.42 2.74 19.87
C SER A 64 20.72 1.47 20.66
N TRP A 65 20.76 0.29 20.02
CA TRP A 65 21.06 -0.98 20.69
C TRP A 65 22.55 -1.15 20.98
N ALA A 66 23.42 -0.36 20.35
CA ALA A 66 24.85 -0.34 20.68
C ALA A 66 25.16 0.50 21.93
N ILE A 67 24.18 1.21 22.50
CA ILE A 67 24.35 2.07 23.67
C ILE A 67 24.33 1.21 24.95
N PRO A 68 25.42 1.19 25.75
CA PRO A 68 25.50 0.34 26.95
C PRO A 68 24.54 0.76 28.07
N ASN A 69 24.20 2.06 28.11
CA ASN A 69 23.24 2.58 29.08
C ASN A 69 21.81 2.32 28.60
N PHE A 70 21.13 1.39 29.27
CA PHE A 70 19.76 0.97 28.94
C PHE A 70 18.76 2.14 28.86
N ALA A 71 18.83 3.08 29.81
CA ALA A 71 17.94 4.24 29.84
C ALA A 71 18.09 5.13 28.62
N ILE A 72 19.34 5.36 28.20
CA ILE A 72 19.67 6.17 27.03
C ILE A 72 19.28 5.42 25.75
N SER A 73 19.56 4.12 25.68
CA SER A 73 19.17 3.25 24.56
C SER A 73 17.66 3.31 24.29
N VAL A 74 16.83 3.14 25.33
CA VAL A 74 15.37 3.20 25.24
C VAL A 74 14.88 4.59 24.83
N SER A 75 15.50 5.66 25.36
CA SER A 75 15.12 7.04 25.05
C SER A 75 15.42 7.40 23.59
N VAL A 76 16.56 6.96 23.05
CA VAL A 76 16.95 7.18 21.65
C VAL A 76 16.02 6.42 20.71
N GLU A 77 15.70 5.16 21.03
CA GLU A 77 14.75 4.38 20.25
C GLU A 77 13.36 5.03 20.22
N TRP A 78 12.87 5.47 21.37
CA TRP A 78 11.59 6.16 21.49
C TRP A 78 11.57 7.42 20.61
N ALA A 79 12.63 8.24 20.64
CA ALA A 79 12.71 9.43 19.81
C ALA A 79 12.59 9.12 18.30
N PHE A 80 13.34 8.14 17.79
CA PHE A 80 13.30 7.77 16.37
C PHE A 80 11.94 7.16 15.97
N THR A 81 11.37 6.32 16.82
CA THR A 81 10.06 5.70 16.55
C THR A 81 8.93 6.73 16.61
N THR A 82 8.98 7.71 17.52
CA THR A 82 8.04 8.85 17.55
C THR A 82 8.12 9.69 16.28
N VAL A 83 9.33 10.00 15.79
CA VAL A 83 9.51 10.73 14.52
C VAL A 83 8.87 9.97 13.35
N LEU A 84 9.04 8.66 13.28
CA LEU A 84 8.38 7.83 12.28
C LEU A 84 6.85 7.83 12.43
N ARG A 85 6.33 7.72 13.66
CA ARG A 85 4.89 7.74 13.95
C ARG A 85 4.25 9.06 13.51
N ILE A 86 4.89 10.20 13.78
CA ILE A 86 4.46 11.52 13.29
C ILE A 86 4.41 11.54 11.77
N TRP A 87 5.44 11.00 11.12
CA TRP A 87 5.47 10.93 9.65
C TRP A 87 4.32 10.06 9.09
N ILE A 88 4.00 8.94 9.73
CA ILE A 88 2.86 8.08 9.36
C ILE A 88 1.54 8.84 9.48
N ILE A 89 1.35 9.62 10.53
CA ILE A 89 0.15 10.46 10.71
C ILE A 89 0.06 11.51 9.60
N VAL A 90 1.16 12.19 9.27
CA VAL A 90 1.21 13.15 8.16
C VAL A 90 0.89 12.47 6.83
N PHE A 91 1.45 11.29 6.59
CA PHE A 91 1.16 10.49 5.40
C PHE A 91 -0.32 10.08 5.34
N ALA A 92 -0.88 9.61 6.44
CA ALA A 92 -2.30 9.26 6.58
C ALA A 92 -3.22 10.43 6.22
N MET A 93 -2.91 11.63 6.74
CA MET A 93 -3.65 12.85 6.42
C MET A 93 -3.56 13.20 4.93
N ARG A 94 -2.36 13.10 4.33
CA ARG A 94 -2.18 13.29 2.88
C ARG A 94 -2.96 12.27 2.06
N MET A 95 -2.97 11.01 2.50
CA MET A 95 -3.70 9.93 1.85
C MET A 95 -5.22 10.20 1.89
N MET A 96 -5.75 10.66 3.02
CA MET A 96 -7.16 11.05 3.14
C MET A 96 -7.51 12.28 2.28
N ALA A 97 -6.55 13.19 2.06
CA ALA A 97 -6.75 14.35 1.20
C ALA A 97 -6.77 14.02 -0.30
N THR A 98 -6.40 12.79 -0.70
CA THR A 98 -6.49 12.36 -2.11
C THR A 98 -7.95 12.37 -2.57
N PRO A 99 -8.25 12.87 -3.79
CA PRO A 99 -9.62 12.99 -4.27
C PRO A 99 -10.34 11.63 -4.30
N GLU A 100 -9.63 10.53 -4.55
CA GLU A 100 -10.20 9.19 -4.62
C GLU A 100 -10.81 8.73 -3.29
N VAL A 101 -10.18 9.13 -2.16
CA VAL A 101 -10.61 8.83 -0.79
C VAL A 101 -11.61 9.88 -0.30
N ASN A 102 -11.31 11.16 -0.50
CA ASN A 102 -12.13 12.27 0.01
C ASN A 102 -13.55 12.28 -0.59
N GLN A 103 -13.72 11.84 -1.83
CA GLN A 103 -15.05 11.74 -2.45
C GLN A 103 -15.92 10.61 -1.88
N ASN A 104 -15.33 9.60 -1.25
CA ASN A 104 -16.08 8.47 -0.68
C ASN A 104 -16.22 8.61 0.83
N ARG A 105 -17.40 9.09 1.28
CA ARG A 105 -17.68 9.36 2.70
C ARG A 105 -17.47 8.15 3.62
N VAL A 106 -17.80 6.93 3.17
CA VAL A 106 -17.63 5.72 3.98
C VAL A 106 -16.16 5.41 4.19
N THR A 107 -15.36 5.48 3.13
CA THR A 107 -13.91 5.24 3.22
C THR A 107 -13.21 6.33 4.03
N LEU A 108 -13.59 7.58 3.82
CA LEU A 108 -13.05 8.68 4.60
C LEU A 108 -13.36 8.52 6.09
N ALA A 109 -14.58 8.10 6.44
CA ALA A 109 -14.98 7.83 7.81
C ALA A 109 -14.24 6.63 8.42
N THR A 110 -14.08 5.52 7.69
CA THR A 110 -13.35 4.35 8.20
C THR A 110 -11.86 4.63 8.38
N LEU A 111 -11.20 5.26 7.41
CA LEU A 111 -9.80 5.66 7.54
C LEU A 111 -9.63 6.74 8.63
N GLY A 112 -10.56 7.69 8.74
CA GLY A 112 -10.54 8.68 9.82
C GLY A 112 -10.70 8.05 11.20
N ALA A 113 -11.60 7.08 11.35
CA ALA A 113 -11.79 6.33 12.59
C ALA A 113 -10.53 5.53 12.97
N LEU A 114 -9.94 4.80 12.01
CA LEU A 114 -8.70 4.05 12.27
C LEU A 114 -7.53 4.97 12.62
N LEU A 115 -7.40 6.13 11.95
CA LEU A 115 -6.37 7.13 12.28
C LEU A 115 -6.60 7.70 13.69
N THR A 116 -7.86 7.94 14.07
CA THR A 116 -8.21 8.43 15.41
C THR A 116 -7.86 7.40 16.48
N VAL A 117 -8.21 6.13 16.27
CA VAL A 117 -7.82 5.02 17.16
C VAL A 117 -6.30 4.95 17.27
N PHE A 118 -5.59 5.02 16.15
CA PHE A 118 -4.13 5.04 16.14
C PHE A 118 -3.55 6.19 16.98
N ILE A 119 -4.02 7.42 16.80
CA ILE A 119 -3.56 8.59 17.58
C ILE A 119 -3.88 8.43 19.07
N ILE A 120 -5.06 7.93 19.43
CA ILE A 120 -5.44 7.68 20.84
C ILE A 120 -4.52 6.64 21.46
N CYS A 121 -4.27 5.53 20.76
CA CYS A 121 -3.35 4.50 21.20
C CYS A 121 -1.91 5.04 21.38
N GLU A 122 -1.42 5.83 20.43
CA GLU A 122 -0.09 6.43 20.47
C GLU A 122 0.07 7.47 21.59
N THR A 123 -0.95 8.28 21.83
CA THR A 123 -0.94 9.28 22.92
C THR A 123 -1.01 8.60 24.28
N ALA A 124 -1.79 7.53 24.43
CA ALA A 124 -1.81 6.71 25.64
C ALA A 124 -0.45 6.03 25.89
N ASP A 125 0.17 5.45 24.86
CA ASP A 125 1.49 4.83 24.93
C ASP A 125 2.58 5.82 25.36
N SER A 126 2.58 7.01 24.75
CA SER A 126 3.52 8.09 25.07
C SER A 126 3.36 8.59 26.51
N PHE A 127 2.11 8.70 26.99
CA PHE A 127 1.82 9.12 28.36
C PHE A 127 2.32 8.10 29.39
N ILE A 128 2.04 6.80 29.17
CA ILE A 128 2.52 5.71 30.04
C ILE A 128 4.04 5.65 30.06
N THR A 129 4.68 5.81 28.90
CA THR A 129 6.14 5.80 28.78
C THR A 129 6.77 6.94 29.57
N LEU A 130 6.22 8.15 29.43
CA LEU A 130 6.71 9.33 30.14
C LEU A 130 6.51 9.22 31.66
N SER A 131 5.36 8.73 32.12
CA SER A 131 5.10 8.54 33.55
C SER A 131 6.02 7.51 34.18
N ASN A 132 6.27 6.41 33.47
CA ASN A 132 7.14 5.33 33.96
C ASN A 132 8.61 5.78 33.97
N ALA A 133 9.04 6.54 32.95
CA ALA A 133 10.39 7.12 32.92
C ALA A 133 10.67 8.03 34.13
N GLN A 134 9.69 8.83 34.57
CA GLN A 134 9.81 9.64 35.79
C GLN A 134 9.91 8.80 37.07
N ALA A 135 9.29 7.62 37.08
CA ALA A 135 9.34 6.67 38.18
C ALA A 135 10.59 5.75 38.16
N GLY A 136 11.51 5.92 37.19
CA GLY A 136 12.66 5.04 36.99
C GLY A 136 12.29 3.62 36.52
N LEU A 137 11.03 3.42 36.13
CA LEU A 137 10.51 2.17 35.57
C LEU A 137 10.53 2.29 34.05
N TYR A 138 11.28 1.44 33.36
CA TYR A 138 11.26 1.44 31.90
C TYR A 138 10.12 0.53 31.42
N PRO A 139 9.21 1.02 30.56
CA PRO A 139 8.07 0.22 30.11
C PRO A 139 8.56 -1.02 29.34
N LEU A 140 7.93 -2.16 29.57
CA LEU A 140 8.07 -3.35 28.73
C LEU A 140 7.70 -2.97 27.29
N ARG A 141 8.58 -3.29 26.33
CA ARG A 141 8.45 -2.99 24.89
C ARG A 141 7.17 -3.65 24.35
N ARG A 142 6.25 -2.91 23.70
CA ARG A 142 4.92 -3.43 23.32
C ARG A 142 4.68 -3.39 21.81
N VAL A 143 4.72 -4.58 21.20
CA VAL A 143 4.32 -4.98 19.83
C VAL A 143 2.94 -4.51 19.29
N PRO A 144 1.87 -4.30 20.10
CA PRO A 144 0.52 -4.10 19.56
C PRO A 144 0.36 -2.83 18.72
N MET A 145 1.11 -1.77 19.02
CA MET A 145 0.88 -0.44 18.42
C MET A 145 1.42 -0.36 16.98
N GLU A 146 2.56 -0.98 16.73
CA GLU A 146 3.14 -1.05 15.39
C GLU A 146 2.33 -1.96 14.45
N ILE A 147 1.63 -2.96 14.99
CA ILE A 147 0.68 -3.78 14.23
C ILE A 147 -0.51 -2.92 13.77
N LEU A 148 -1.06 -2.10 14.66
CA LEU A 148 -2.19 -1.20 14.36
C LEU A 148 -1.84 -0.21 13.23
N GLY A 149 -0.66 0.41 13.28
CA GLY A 149 -0.24 1.35 12.22
C GLY A 149 -0.01 0.65 10.87
N ASN A 150 0.49 -0.59 10.84
CA ASN A 150 0.61 -1.38 9.61
C ASN A 150 -0.77 -1.76 9.04
N LEU A 151 -1.70 -2.19 9.90
CA LEU A 151 -3.06 -2.53 9.48
C LEU A 151 -3.77 -1.33 8.85
N TYR A 152 -3.58 -0.13 9.44
CA TYR A 152 -4.09 1.11 8.90
C TYR A 152 -3.56 1.40 7.50
N LEU A 153 -2.23 1.43 7.34
CA LEU A 153 -1.60 1.74 6.05
C LEU A 153 -1.92 0.70 4.98
N LEU A 154 -1.96 -0.58 5.34
CA LEU A 154 -2.33 -1.65 4.44
C LEU A 154 -3.76 -1.45 3.92
N THR A 155 -4.69 -1.12 4.82
CA THR A 155 -6.10 -0.89 4.46
C THR A 155 -6.24 0.30 3.51
N GLY A 156 -5.57 1.41 3.80
CA GLY A 156 -5.52 2.58 2.92
C GLY A 156 -4.91 2.29 1.55
N PHE A 157 -3.80 1.55 1.52
CA PHE A 157 -3.13 1.15 0.29
C PHE A 157 -4.00 0.25 -0.59
N LEU A 158 -4.60 -0.80 -0.01
CA LEU A 158 -5.48 -1.71 -0.74
C LEU A 158 -6.69 -0.97 -1.33
N TYR A 159 -7.26 -0.04 -0.59
CA TYR A 159 -8.35 0.79 -1.08
C TYR A 159 -7.95 1.64 -2.28
N LEU A 160 -6.84 2.37 -2.19
CA LEU A 160 -6.34 3.21 -3.28
C LEU A 160 -6.00 2.37 -4.52
N ARG A 161 -5.36 1.21 -4.32
CA ARG A 161 -5.06 0.28 -5.41
C ARG A 161 -6.32 -0.25 -6.08
N TYR A 162 -7.33 -0.62 -5.29
CA TYR A 162 -8.62 -1.07 -5.79
C TYR A 162 -9.31 0.02 -6.62
N ARG A 163 -9.36 1.26 -6.10
CA ARG A 163 -9.96 2.41 -6.79
C ARG A 163 -9.23 2.77 -8.08
N ARG A 164 -7.89 2.82 -8.08
CA ARG A 164 -7.10 3.06 -9.30
C ARG A 164 -7.36 1.98 -10.36
N ARG A 165 -7.48 0.72 -9.96
CA ARG A 165 -7.80 -0.38 -10.88
C ARG A 165 -9.22 -0.29 -11.44
N LEU A 166 -10.18 0.15 -10.64
CA LEU A 166 -11.53 0.41 -11.15
C LEU A 166 -11.56 1.60 -12.11
N ALA A 167 -10.87 2.69 -11.78
CA ALA A 167 -10.77 3.86 -12.63
C ALA A 167 -10.08 3.53 -13.97
N SER A 168 -9.00 2.74 -13.96
CA SER A 168 -8.33 2.31 -15.19
C SER A 168 -9.25 1.46 -16.06
N LYS A 169 -10.00 0.52 -15.47
CA LYS A 169 -10.97 -0.30 -16.20
C LYS A 169 -12.13 0.51 -16.77
N ALA A 170 -12.58 1.55 -16.05
CA ALA A 170 -13.61 2.45 -16.54
C ALA A 170 -13.10 3.30 -17.71
N ALA A 171 -11.91 3.88 -17.59
CA ALA A 171 -11.27 4.64 -18.65
C ALA A 171 -11.00 3.77 -19.89
N GLU A 172 -10.59 2.52 -19.69
CA GLU A 172 -10.40 1.56 -20.78
C GLU A 172 -11.73 1.19 -21.45
N ALA A 173 -12.81 1.00 -20.69
CA ALA A 173 -14.13 0.76 -21.25
C ALA A 173 -14.64 1.94 -22.09
N ASP A 174 -14.41 3.17 -21.61
CA ASP A 174 -14.72 4.39 -22.35
C ASP A 174 -13.86 4.49 -23.62
N LEU A 175 -12.56 4.22 -23.53
CA LEU A 175 -11.66 4.19 -24.69
C LEU A 175 -12.11 3.19 -25.74
N ILE A 176 -12.46 1.96 -25.34
CA ILE A 176 -12.95 0.93 -26.26
C ILE A 176 -14.22 1.41 -26.97
N SER A 177 -15.11 2.12 -26.28
CA SER A 177 -16.32 2.67 -26.91
C SER A 177 -15.98 3.75 -27.96
N ILE A 178 -15.01 4.63 -27.67
CA ILE A 178 -14.53 5.66 -28.59
C ILE A 178 -13.87 5.02 -29.82
N VAL A 179 -12.99 4.03 -29.61
CA VAL A 179 -12.32 3.30 -30.69
C VAL A 179 -13.36 2.54 -31.53
N ALA A 180 -14.32 1.88 -30.91
CA ALA A 180 -15.37 1.17 -31.62
C ALA A 180 -16.18 2.10 -32.53
N GLN A 181 -16.50 3.31 -32.07
CA GLN A 181 -17.17 4.31 -32.88
C GLN A 181 -16.27 4.87 -33.99
N ARG A 182 -15.00 5.14 -33.71
CA ARG A 182 -14.05 5.71 -34.69
C ARG A 182 -13.75 4.77 -35.86
N TYR A 183 -13.71 3.47 -35.60
CA TYR A 183 -13.33 2.44 -36.59
C TYR A 183 -14.52 1.57 -37.04
N ASP A 184 -15.75 2.03 -36.80
CA ASP A 184 -17.00 1.34 -37.19
C ASP A 184 -17.00 -0.15 -36.81
N LEU A 185 -16.60 -0.44 -35.57
CA LEU A 185 -16.67 -1.79 -35.03
C LEU A 185 -18.13 -2.15 -34.76
N THR A 186 -18.50 -3.37 -35.17
CA THR A 186 -19.78 -3.96 -34.77
C THR A 186 -19.78 -4.23 -33.27
N LYS A 187 -20.97 -4.40 -32.68
CA LYS A 187 -21.10 -4.78 -31.26
C LYS A 187 -20.26 -6.00 -30.89
N ARG A 188 -20.22 -7.01 -31.78
CA ARG A 188 -19.45 -8.22 -31.55
C ARG A 188 -17.94 -7.97 -31.62
N GLU A 189 -17.48 -7.13 -32.55
CA GLU A 189 -16.07 -6.75 -32.64
C GLU A 189 -15.63 -5.88 -31.46
N GLN A 190 -16.52 -5.03 -30.92
CA GLN A 190 -16.28 -4.24 -29.71
C GLN A 190 -16.15 -5.15 -28.47
N GLU A 191 -17.05 -6.12 -28.31
CA GLU A 191 -16.97 -7.12 -27.23
C GLU A 191 -15.66 -7.92 -27.32
N MET A 192 -15.30 -8.33 -28.53
CA MET A 192 -14.03 -9.01 -28.81
C MET A 192 -12.82 -8.15 -28.48
N LEU A 193 -12.82 -6.87 -28.90
CA LEU A 193 -11.77 -5.91 -28.59
C LEU A 193 -11.59 -5.76 -27.08
N ARG A 194 -12.69 -5.67 -26.33
CA ARG A 194 -12.68 -5.57 -24.86
C ARG A 194 -12.03 -6.78 -24.20
N MET A 195 -12.40 -7.99 -24.60
CA MET A 195 -11.81 -9.20 -24.03
C MET A 195 -10.33 -9.36 -24.40
N MET A 196 -9.93 -8.91 -25.60
CA MET A 196 -8.53 -8.92 -26.01
C MET A 196 -7.69 -7.88 -25.24
N ALA A 197 -8.24 -6.68 -25.02
CA ALA A 197 -7.63 -5.61 -24.23
C ALA A 197 -7.49 -6.00 -22.74
N ASP A 198 -8.49 -6.73 -22.20
CA ASP A 198 -8.44 -7.36 -20.87
C ASP A 198 -7.34 -8.44 -20.74
N GLY A 199 -6.63 -8.77 -21.84
CA GLY A 199 -5.54 -9.75 -21.84
C GLY A 199 -6.00 -11.20 -21.98
N MET A 200 -7.28 -11.47 -22.25
CA MET A 200 -7.79 -12.84 -22.40
C MET A 200 -7.24 -13.50 -23.67
N SER A 201 -6.71 -14.71 -23.54
CA SER A 201 -6.28 -15.54 -24.66
C SER A 201 -7.46 -15.97 -25.52
N ASN A 202 -7.22 -16.34 -26.78
CA ASN A 202 -8.29 -16.81 -27.67
C ASN A 202 -9.01 -18.05 -27.12
N ARG A 203 -8.33 -18.85 -26.30
CA ARG A 203 -8.91 -20.00 -25.61
C ARG A 203 -9.85 -19.55 -24.50
N GLU A 204 -9.43 -18.65 -23.63
CA GLU A 204 -10.28 -18.09 -22.56
C GLU A 204 -11.52 -17.39 -23.14
N ILE A 205 -11.36 -16.66 -24.24
CA ILE A 205 -12.51 -16.03 -24.93
C ILE A 205 -13.45 -17.10 -25.49
N SER A 206 -12.93 -18.16 -26.09
CA SER A 206 -13.74 -19.24 -26.65
C SER A 206 -14.57 -19.95 -25.57
N GLU A 207 -13.98 -20.17 -24.40
CA GLU A 207 -14.62 -20.79 -23.24
C GLU A 207 -15.68 -19.86 -22.63
N ARG A 208 -15.38 -18.56 -22.52
CA ARG A 208 -16.30 -17.55 -21.98
C ARG A 208 -17.53 -17.31 -22.85
N GLU A 209 -17.34 -17.25 -24.15
CA GLU A 209 -18.38 -16.94 -25.13
C GLU A 209 -19.06 -18.18 -25.71
N TYR A 210 -18.66 -19.38 -25.27
CA TYR A 210 -19.17 -20.67 -25.74
C TYR A 210 -19.11 -20.82 -27.28
N ILE A 211 -18.00 -20.38 -27.89
CA ILE A 211 -17.76 -20.46 -29.34
C ILE A 211 -16.45 -21.17 -29.63
N SER A 212 -16.25 -21.61 -30.88
CA SER A 212 -14.99 -22.28 -31.25
C SER A 212 -13.81 -21.31 -31.24
N ILE A 213 -12.61 -21.81 -30.93
CA ILE A 213 -11.34 -21.04 -31.03
C ILE A 213 -11.14 -20.50 -32.46
N GLY A 214 -11.57 -21.25 -33.48
CA GLY A 214 -11.51 -20.82 -34.88
C GLY A 214 -12.36 -19.57 -35.12
N THR A 215 -13.58 -19.56 -34.58
CA THR A 215 -14.49 -18.41 -34.64
C THR A 215 -13.89 -17.19 -33.93
N VAL A 216 -13.28 -17.37 -32.75
CA VAL A 216 -12.56 -16.32 -32.03
C VAL A 216 -11.43 -15.73 -32.87
N LYS A 217 -10.62 -16.57 -33.52
CA LYS A 217 -9.53 -16.11 -34.41
C LYS A 217 -10.06 -15.29 -35.58
N THR A 218 -11.17 -15.70 -36.19
CA THR A 218 -11.80 -14.96 -37.29
C THR A 218 -12.30 -13.60 -36.81
N HIS A 219 -13.00 -13.53 -35.68
CA HIS A 219 -13.45 -12.24 -35.13
C HIS A 219 -12.28 -11.34 -34.77
N ALA A 220 -11.25 -11.87 -34.09
CA ALA A 220 -10.04 -11.11 -33.76
C ALA A 220 -9.34 -10.57 -35.03
N HIS A 221 -9.22 -11.38 -36.08
CA HIS A 221 -8.64 -10.95 -37.34
C HIS A 221 -9.44 -9.82 -38.01
N ASN A 222 -10.77 -9.91 -38.02
CA ASN A 222 -11.62 -8.85 -38.57
C ASN A 222 -11.51 -7.56 -37.75
N THR A 223 -11.48 -7.65 -36.42
CA THR A 223 -11.22 -6.50 -35.54
C THR A 223 -9.86 -5.88 -35.86
N TYR A 224 -8.78 -6.66 -35.91
CA TYR A 224 -7.44 -6.16 -36.24
C TYR A 224 -7.37 -5.49 -37.61
N LYS A 225 -8.03 -6.08 -38.61
CA LYS A 225 -8.12 -5.52 -39.96
C LYS A 225 -8.80 -4.14 -39.95
N LYS A 226 -9.87 -3.95 -39.16
CA LYS A 226 -10.55 -2.66 -39.03
C LYS A 226 -9.72 -1.62 -38.27
N LEU A 227 -8.97 -2.06 -37.27
CA LEU A 227 -8.06 -1.21 -36.50
C LEU A 227 -6.76 -0.88 -37.26
N GLY A 228 -6.49 -1.57 -38.39
CA GLY A 228 -5.27 -1.37 -39.18
C GLY A 228 -4.01 -1.97 -38.55
N ILE A 229 -4.15 -2.94 -37.63
CA ILE A 229 -3.03 -3.61 -36.96
C ILE A 229 -2.89 -5.06 -37.44
N THR A 230 -1.69 -5.62 -37.31
CA THR A 230 -1.38 -6.96 -37.83
C THR A 230 -1.67 -8.07 -36.83
N GLY A 231 -1.77 -7.74 -35.53
CA GLY A 231 -2.07 -8.73 -34.51
C GLY A 231 -2.02 -8.21 -33.09
N ARG A 232 -2.11 -9.16 -32.14
CA ARG A 232 -2.25 -8.90 -30.71
C ARG A 232 -1.09 -8.11 -30.11
N THR A 233 0.13 -8.34 -30.58
CA THR A 233 1.33 -7.64 -30.09
C THR A 233 1.29 -6.13 -30.35
N GLU A 234 0.58 -5.70 -31.40
CA GLU A 234 0.42 -4.28 -31.73
C GLU A 234 -0.79 -3.66 -31.05
N LEU A 235 -1.72 -4.47 -30.52
CA LEU A 235 -2.97 -3.98 -29.93
C LEU A 235 -2.71 -3.06 -28.73
N ASP A 236 -1.79 -3.45 -27.84
CA ASP A 236 -1.48 -2.66 -26.64
C ASP A 236 -0.91 -1.29 -27.00
N GLY A 237 0.02 -1.26 -27.97
CA GLY A 237 0.60 0.00 -28.46
C GLY A 237 -0.40 0.88 -29.19
N PHE A 238 -1.31 0.26 -29.97
CA PHE A 238 -2.41 0.97 -30.63
C PHE A 238 -3.35 1.63 -29.62
N LEU A 239 -3.80 0.90 -28.60
CA LEU A 239 -4.69 1.44 -27.57
C LEU A 239 -4.01 2.55 -26.76
N GLN A 240 -2.71 2.44 -26.48
CA GLN A 240 -1.95 3.51 -25.84
C GLN A 240 -1.91 4.79 -26.71
N ASN A 241 -1.67 4.66 -28.01
CA ASN A 241 -1.70 5.80 -28.93
C ASN A 241 -3.10 6.45 -28.98
N GLU A 242 -4.16 5.66 -29.00
CA GLU A 242 -5.53 6.19 -28.97
C GLU A 242 -5.87 6.89 -27.65
N LEU A 243 -5.40 6.36 -26.51
CA LEU A 243 -5.53 7.01 -25.21
C LEU A 243 -4.79 8.36 -25.18
N GLU A 244 -3.57 8.43 -25.71
CA GLU A 244 -2.81 9.68 -25.82
C GLU A 244 -3.52 10.68 -26.73
N ASN A 245 -4.04 10.23 -27.87
CA ASN A 245 -4.80 11.07 -28.80
C ASN A 245 -6.09 11.61 -28.17
N ALA A 246 -6.77 10.80 -27.35
CA ALA A 246 -7.96 11.22 -26.61
C ALA A 246 -7.64 12.18 -25.46
N SER A 247 -6.42 12.11 -24.90
CA SER A 247 -5.98 12.93 -23.76
C SER A 247 -5.41 14.30 -24.18
N ARG A 248 -5.05 14.50 -25.46
CA ARG A 248 -4.62 15.80 -25.96
C ARG A 248 -5.85 16.72 -26.07
N PRO A 249 -5.88 17.89 -25.40
CA PRO A 249 -6.96 18.84 -25.60
C PRO A 249 -6.96 19.23 -27.07
N SER A 250 -8.10 19.04 -27.74
CA SER A 250 -8.26 19.47 -29.12
C SER A 250 -8.00 20.97 -29.17
N LEU A 251 -6.86 21.38 -29.72
CA LEU A 251 -6.64 22.74 -30.16
C LEU A 251 -7.66 23.02 -31.27
N ARG A 252 -8.81 23.55 -30.86
CA ARG A 252 -9.82 24.17 -31.71
C ARG A 252 -10.23 25.47 -31.06
#